data_AF-A0A7H8K5Q0-F1
#
_entry.id   AF-A0A7H8K5Q0-F1
#
_cell.length_a   1.000
_cell.length_b   1.000
_cell.length_c   1.000
_cell.angle_alpha   90.00
_cell.angle_beta   90.00
_cell.angle_gamma   90.00
#
_symmetry.space_group_name_H-M   'P 1'
#
loop_
_entity.id
_entity.type
_entity.pdbx_description
1 polymer ?
#
loop_
_entity_poly.entity_id
_entity_poly.type
_entity_poly.pdbx_seq_one_letter_code
_entity_poly.pdbx_strand_id
1 'polypeptide(L)'
;MLEAMKGGGQCEDRAIATLGWVHQREAFGDIPPSWQEHDLDPLQIIRLAGPTVIGAQVAQHHRRFAWATDDWQIRTPRAAALFALQAAIGLRIGASRGTKKIPYTPGDEILIDARDRAALQGIDSTDRDVVMIWGAVHVRGIDTGLQARGFTHIADPEWRTVAVLPTISTALWRLIRRGTP
;
A
#
# COMPACT_ATOMS: atom_id res chain seq x y z
N MET A 1 -19.27 15.95 0.03
CA MET A 1 -18.30 15.06 -0.64
C MET A 1 -16.85 15.37 -0.24
N LEU A 2 -16.45 16.65 -0.14
CA LEU A 2 -15.11 17.05 0.34
C LEU A 2 -14.82 16.75 1.84
N GLU A 3 -15.84 16.73 2.70
CA GLU A 3 -15.65 16.40 4.13
C GLU A 3 -15.34 14.91 4.38
N ALA A 4 -15.86 14.00 3.55
CA ALA A 4 -15.57 12.57 3.66
C ALA A 4 -14.11 12.25 3.30
N MET A 5 -13.49 13.04 2.41
CA MET A 5 -12.08 12.89 2.05
C MET A 5 -11.13 13.35 3.16
N LYS A 6 -11.51 14.36 3.97
CA LYS A 6 -10.74 14.77 5.16
C LYS A 6 -10.78 13.70 6.26
N GLY A 7 -11.89 12.97 6.38
CA GLY A 7 -12.02 11.87 7.35
C GLY A 7 -11.16 10.65 7.02
N GLY A 8 -11.02 10.32 5.72
CA GLY A 8 -10.24 9.17 5.26
C GLY A 8 -8.75 9.26 5.63
N GLY A 9 -8.10 10.40 5.32
CA GLY A 9 -6.67 10.60 5.62
C GLY A 9 -6.35 10.56 7.11
N GLN A 10 -7.23 11.12 7.95
CA GLN A 10 -7.06 11.08 9.41
C GLN A 10 -7.16 9.66 9.99
N CYS A 11 -7.97 8.79 9.38
CA CYS A 11 -8.08 7.39 9.81
C CYS A 11 -6.82 6.59 9.44
N GLU A 12 -6.30 6.83 8.24
CA GLU A 12 -5.06 6.22 7.74
C GLU A 12 -3.84 6.64 8.58
N ASP A 13 -3.68 7.93 8.86
CA ASP A 13 -2.59 8.45 9.71
C ASP A 13 -2.58 7.82 11.11
N ARG A 14 -3.76 7.64 11.72
CA ARG A 14 -3.89 6.98 13.03
C ARG A 14 -3.55 5.49 12.96
N ALA A 15 -3.94 4.80 11.90
CA ALA A 15 -3.60 3.40 11.70
C ALA A 15 -2.08 3.23 11.51
N ILE A 16 -1.47 4.10 10.69
CA ILE A 16 -0.03 4.18 10.47
C ILE A 16 0.70 4.40 11.80
N ALA A 17 0.30 5.41 12.58
CA ALA A 17 0.90 5.70 13.89
C ALA A 17 0.73 4.53 14.88
N THR A 18 -0.42 3.85 14.89
CA THR A 18 -0.67 2.71 15.79
C THR A 18 0.25 1.53 15.49
N LEU A 19 0.60 1.32 14.23
CA LEU A 19 1.54 0.28 13.81
C LEU A 19 3.01 0.70 13.97
N GLY A 20 3.27 1.98 14.27
CA GLY A 20 4.63 2.55 14.23
C GLY A 20 5.18 2.59 12.80
N TRP A 21 4.29 2.69 11.82
CA TRP A 21 4.66 2.84 10.42
C TRP A 21 4.87 4.31 10.10
N VAL A 22 5.55 4.56 8.98
CA VAL A 22 5.74 5.88 8.40
C VAL A 22 5.18 5.87 6.99
N HIS A 23 4.84 7.04 6.47
CA HIS A 23 4.44 7.13 5.07
C HIS A 23 5.60 6.71 4.17
N GLN A 24 5.31 6.06 3.04
CA GLN A 24 6.34 5.58 2.11
C GLN A 24 7.31 6.70 1.73
N ARG A 25 6.79 7.91 1.44
CA ARG A 25 7.58 9.09 1.15
C ARG A 25 8.56 9.46 2.27
N GLU A 26 8.12 9.36 3.52
CA GLU A 26 8.97 9.62 4.70
C GLU A 26 10.04 8.54 4.88
N ALA A 27 9.72 7.27 4.59
CA ALA A 27 10.69 6.17 4.64
C ALA A 27 11.84 6.32 3.63
N PHE A 28 11.58 6.97 2.49
CA PHE A 28 12.60 7.28 1.48
C PHE A 28 13.42 8.53 1.81
N GLY A 29 13.05 9.28 2.86
CA GLY A 29 13.74 10.50 3.27
C GLY A 29 13.49 11.67 2.32
N ASP A 30 14.52 12.48 2.09
CA ASP A 30 14.47 13.63 1.18
C ASP A 30 14.41 13.15 -0.28
N ILE A 31 13.19 12.91 -0.77
CA ILE A 31 12.94 12.65 -2.19
C ILE A 31 13.41 13.88 -2.98
N PRO A 32 14.39 13.74 -3.90
CA PRO A 32 14.89 14.86 -4.68
C PRO A 32 13.77 15.57 -5.46
N PRO A 33 13.81 16.91 -5.60
CA PRO A 33 12.78 17.66 -6.33
C PRO A 33 12.58 17.25 -7.80
N SER A 34 13.55 16.52 -8.37
CA SER A 34 13.49 15.98 -9.73
C SER A 34 12.62 14.74 -9.87
N TRP A 35 12.18 14.12 -8.77
CA TRP A 35 11.33 12.93 -8.81
C TRP A 35 9.92 13.29 -9.25
N GLN A 36 9.38 12.46 -10.14
CA GLN A 36 8.04 12.63 -10.69
C GLN A 36 7.20 11.39 -10.38
N GLU A 37 5.93 11.62 -10.08
CA GLU A 37 4.96 10.55 -9.90
C GLU A 37 4.33 10.21 -11.26
N HIS A 38 4.55 8.99 -11.74
CA HIS A 38 3.96 8.47 -12.96
C HIS A 38 2.96 7.36 -12.61
N ASP A 39 1.71 7.76 -12.37
CA ASP A 39 0.60 6.87 -12.06
C ASP A 39 -0.69 7.40 -12.72
N LEU A 40 -1.75 6.60 -12.69
CA LEU A 40 -3.07 7.00 -13.15
C LEU A 40 -3.68 8.06 -12.23
N ASP A 41 -4.29 9.08 -12.83
CA ASP A 41 -5.07 10.04 -12.06
C ASP A 41 -6.37 9.38 -11.51
N PRO A 42 -6.94 9.87 -10.39
CA PRO A 42 -8.14 9.27 -9.80
C PRO A 42 -9.33 9.15 -10.76
N LEU A 43 -9.51 10.08 -11.69
CA LEU A 43 -10.58 10.03 -12.68
C LEU A 43 -10.32 8.96 -13.74
N GLN A 44 -9.07 8.76 -14.17
CA GLN A 44 -8.69 7.63 -15.03
C GLN A 44 -8.97 6.28 -14.35
N ILE A 45 -8.62 6.15 -13.07
CA ILE A 45 -8.91 4.95 -12.28
C ILE A 45 -10.41 4.66 -12.28
N ILE A 46 -11.25 5.67 -12.01
CA ILE A 46 -12.71 5.52 -12.02
C ILE A 46 -13.24 5.13 -13.40
N ARG A 47 -12.70 5.73 -14.47
CA ARG A 47 -13.10 5.42 -15.85
C ARG A 47 -12.75 3.99 -16.26
N LEU A 48 -11.60 3.48 -15.84
CA LEU A 48 -11.12 2.14 -16.19
C LEU A 48 -11.80 1.04 -15.37
N ALA A 49 -11.90 1.22 -14.06
CA ALA A 49 -12.52 0.23 -13.18
C ALA A 49 -14.05 0.26 -13.25
N GLY A 50 -14.61 1.43 -13.56
CA GLY A 50 -16.04 1.69 -13.50
C GLY A 50 -16.52 1.96 -12.06
N PRO A 51 -17.62 2.72 -11.90
CA PRO A 51 -18.10 3.18 -10.60
C PRO A 51 -18.53 2.03 -9.67
N THR A 52 -18.95 0.89 -10.23
CA THR A 52 -19.36 -0.28 -9.43
C THR A 52 -18.17 -0.94 -8.75
N VAL A 53 -17.05 -1.12 -9.47
CA VAL A 53 -15.82 -1.70 -8.90
C VAL A 53 -15.24 -0.76 -7.86
N ILE A 54 -15.18 0.54 -8.17
CA ILE A 54 -14.73 1.56 -7.21
C ILE A 54 -15.61 1.58 -5.96
N GLY A 55 -16.93 1.54 -6.13
CA GLY A 55 -17.88 1.47 -5.00
C GLY A 55 -17.65 0.23 -4.13
N ALA A 56 -17.43 -0.93 -4.75
CA ALA A 56 -17.14 -2.18 -4.05
C ALA A 56 -15.80 -2.12 -3.30
N GLN A 57 -14.74 -1.59 -3.92
CA GLN A 57 -13.43 -1.38 -3.29
C GLN A 57 -13.54 -0.39 -2.13
N VAL A 58 -14.19 0.76 -2.32
CA VAL A 58 -14.42 1.76 -1.27
C VAL A 58 -15.18 1.13 -0.09
N ALA A 59 -16.25 0.38 -0.35
CA ALA A 59 -16.99 -0.32 0.69
C ALA A 59 -16.17 -1.43 1.38
N GLN A 60 -15.30 -2.12 0.66
CA GLN A 60 -14.37 -3.09 1.23
C GLN A 60 -13.32 -2.41 2.11
N HIS A 61 -12.71 -1.32 1.64
CA HIS A 61 -11.76 -0.51 2.39
C HIS A 61 -12.43 0.06 3.64
N HIS A 62 -13.62 0.65 3.53
CA HIS A 62 -14.39 1.10 4.68
C HIS A 62 -14.69 -0.02 5.66
N ARG A 63 -15.07 -1.23 5.23
CA ARG A 63 -15.25 -2.37 6.17
C ARG A 63 -13.94 -2.81 6.80
N ARG A 64 -12.86 -2.86 6.01
CA ARG A 64 -11.53 -3.27 6.47
C ARG A 64 -10.92 -2.27 7.45
N PHE A 65 -11.33 -1.00 7.36
CA PHE A 65 -10.90 0.10 8.22
C PHE A 65 -12.06 0.70 9.04
N ALA A 66 -13.19 0.02 9.16
CA ALA A 66 -14.38 0.53 9.87
C ALA A 66 -14.04 0.77 11.35
N TRP A 67 -13.15 -0.06 11.88
CA TRP A 67 -12.57 0.06 13.20
C TRP A 67 -11.69 1.31 13.38
N ALA A 68 -11.14 1.88 12.29
CA ALA A 68 -10.35 3.11 12.34
C ALA A 68 -11.20 4.37 12.15
N THR A 69 -12.37 4.24 11.50
CA THR A 69 -13.37 5.30 11.36
C THR A 69 -14.26 5.43 12.59
N ASP A 70 -14.47 4.35 13.32
CA ASP A 70 -15.17 4.37 14.60
C ASP A 70 -14.24 4.88 15.69
N ASP A 71 -14.33 6.18 15.94
CA ASP A 71 -13.52 7.02 16.83
C ASP A 71 -13.29 6.46 18.26
N TRP A 72 -14.01 5.42 18.68
CA TRP A 72 -13.87 4.76 19.98
C TRP A 72 -12.88 3.58 20.00
N GLN A 73 -12.67 2.89 18.87
CA GLN A 73 -11.84 1.66 18.82
C GLN A 73 -10.33 1.95 18.78
N ILE A 74 -9.89 3.16 18.44
CA ILE A 74 -8.46 3.53 18.54
C ILE A 74 -8.14 4.23 19.88
N ARG A 75 -9.14 4.77 20.59
CA ARG A 75 -8.91 5.52 21.85
C ARG A 75 -8.41 4.64 22.99
N THR A 76 -8.72 3.35 23.00
CA THR A 76 -8.26 2.48 24.08
C THR A 76 -6.93 1.82 23.72
N PRO A 77 -5.94 1.81 24.64
CA PRO A 77 -4.67 1.12 24.44
C PRO A 77 -4.84 -0.36 24.05
N ARG A 78 -5.91 -1.01 24.54
CA ARG A 78 -6.27 -2.40 24.25
C ARG A 78 -6.67 -2.61 22.79
N ALA A 79 -7.56 -1.78 22.26
CA ALA A 79 -8.06 -1.96 20.90
C ALA A 79 -6.99 -1.59 19.84
N ALA A 80 -6.15 -0.58 20.12
CA ALA A 80 -4.93 -0.32 19.34
C ALA A 80 -3.96 -1.52 19.32
N ALA A 81 -3.78 -2.21 20.46
CA ALA A 81 -2.94 -3.41 20.54
C ALA A 81 -3.55 -4.61 19.81
N LEU A 82 -4.89 -4.76 19.86
CA LEU A 82 -5.61 -5.80 19.12
C LEU A 82 -5.46 -5.60 17.61
N PHE A 83 -5.57 -4.36 17.14
CA PHE A 83 -5.32 -4.01 15.75
C PHE A 83 -3.89 -4.36 15.33
N ALA A 84 -2.88 -3.96 16.11
CA ALA A 84 -1.49 -4.29 15.81
C ALA A 84 -1.25 -5.81 15.71
N LEU A 85 -1.93 -6.60 16.56
CA LEU A 85 -1.91 -8.06 16.49
C LEU A 85 -2.59 -8.60 15.22
N GLN A 86 -3.78 -8.11 14.89
CA GLN A 86 -4.50 -8.52 13.67
C GLN A 86 -3.72 -8.19 12.39
N ALA A 87 -3.13 -6.99 12.31
CA ALA A 87 -2.25 -6.58 11.22
C ALA A 87 -1.02 -7.49 11.14
N ALA A 88 -0.35 -7.74 12.28
CA ALA A 88 0.83 -8.61 12.36
C ALA A 88 0.55 -10.06 11.91
N ILE A 89 -0.63 -10.59 12.21
CA ILE A 89 -1.08 -11.92 11.76
C ILE A 89 -1.43 -11.90 10.28
N GLY A 90 -2.30 -10.96 9.86
CA GLY A 90 -2.81 -10.88 8.49
C GLY A 90 -1.71 -10.69 7.45
N LEU A 91 -0.73 -9.83 7.73
CA LEU A 91 0.40 -9.58 6.84
C LEU A 91 1.36 -10.78 6.78
N ARG A 92 1.53 -11.53 7.87
CA ARG A 92 2.32 -12.78 7.86
C ARG A 92 1.61 -13.90 7.12
N ILE A 93 0.29 -14.00 7.23
CA ILE A 93 -0.51 -14.93 6.41
C ILE A 93 -0.38 -14.53 4.94
N GLY A 94 -0.45 -13.24 4.61
CA GLY A 94 -0.21 -12.73 3.26
C GLY A 94 1.18 -13.08 2.73
N ALA A 95 2.23 -12.80 3.50
CA ALA A 95 3.61 -13.08 3.13
C ALA A 95 3.91 -14.59 3.00
N SER A 96 3.40 -15.42 3.92
CA SER A 96 3.62 -16.88 3.93
C SER A 96 2.82 -17.62 2.85
N ARG A 97 1.73 -17.05 2.35
CA ARG A 97 1.06 -17.55 1.15
C ARG A 97 1.92 -17.40 -0.11
N GLY A 98 3.06 -16.69 0.00
CA GLY A 98 3.93 -16.39 -1.13
C GLY A 98 3.21 -15.56 -2.17
N THR A 99 3.87 -15.34 -3.29
CA THR A 99 3.33 -14.76 -4.54
C THR A 99 2.15 -15.55 -5.15
N LYS A 100 1.48 -16.43 -4.39
CA LYS A 100 0.18 -16.97 -4.80
C LYS A 100 -0.75 -15.78 -4.97
N LYS A 101 -1.07 -15.49 -6.24
CA LYS A 101 -2.06 -14.49 -6.67
C LYS A 101 -3.12 -14.39 -5.58
N ILE A 102 -3.13 -13.30 -4.83
CA ILE A 102 -4.40 -12.84 -4.28
C ILE A 102 -5.24 -12.72 -5.55
N PRO A 103 -6.30 -13.53 -5.74
CA PRO A 103 -7.03 -13.53 -6.99
C PRO A 103 -7.58 -12.12 -7.14
N TYR A 104 -6.93 -11.37 -8.02
CA TYR A 104 -7.35 -10.06 -8.43
C TYR A 104 -8.76 -10.23 -9.00
N THR A 105 -9.66 -9.34 -8.63
CA THR A 105 -10.87 -9.23 -9.42
C THR A 105 -10.44 -8.79 -10.83
N PRO A 106 -11.20 -9.10 -11.89
CA PRO A 106 -10.87 -8.64 -13.24
C PRO A 106 -10.64 -7.11 -13.31
N GLY A 107 -11.31 -6.33 -12.45
CA GLY A 107 -11.07 -4.90 -12.33
C GLY A 107 -9.70 -4.53 -11.74
N ASP A 108 -9.18 -5.33 -10.80
CA ASP A 108 -7.84 -5.10 -10.24
C ASP A 108 -6.73 -5.43 -11.24
N GLU A 109 -6.89 -6.47 -12.07
CA GLU A 109 -5.91 -6.80 -13.13
C GLU A 109 -5.82 -5.68 -14.18
N ILE A 110 -6.97 -5.16 -14.64
CA ILE A 110 -7.03 -4.02 -15.58
C ILE A 110 -6.34 -2.79 -15.00
N LEU A 111 -6.57 -2.51 -13.72
CA LEU A 111 -5.95 -1.37 -13.04
C LEU A 111 -4.44 -1.56 -12.90
N ILE A 112 -3.97 -2.73 -12.48
CA ILE A 112 -2.53 -3.01 -12.38
C ILE A 112 -1.85 -2.86 -13.74
N ASP A 113 -2.40 -3.46 -14.80
CA ASP A 113 -1.85 -3.35 -16.15
C ASP A 113 -1.85 -1.91 -16.67
N ALA A 114 -2.87 -1.12 -16.34
CA ALA A 114 -2.93 0.29 -16.73
C ALA A 114 -1.91 1.15 -15.97
N ARG A 115 -1.71 0.90 -14.67
CA ARG A 115 -0.70 1.58 -13.86
C ARG A 115 0.72 1.22 -14.30
N ASP A 116 0.97 -0.06 -14.58
CA ASP A 116 2.27 -0.52 -15.09
C ASP A 116 2.60 0.16 -16.42
N ARG A 117 1.62 0.29 -17.33
CA ARG A 117 1.79 1.02 -18.59
C ARG A 117 2.08 2.50 -18.38
N ALA A 118 1.39 3.17 -17.45
CA ALA A 118 1.63 4.58 -17.15
C ALA A 118 3.05 4.81 -16.60
N ALA A 119 3.51 3.94 -15.70
CA ALA A 119 4.86 3.98 -15.17
C ALA A 119 5.92 3.77 -16.26
N LEU A 120 5.72 2.79 -17.15
CA LEU A 120 6.62 2.52 -18.27
C LEU A 120 6.66 3.66 -19.31
N GLN A 121 5.54 4.35 -19.54
CA GLN A 121 5.51 5.55 -20.38
C GLN A 121 6.36 6.69 -19.81
N GLY A 122 6.48 6.79 -18.48
CA GLY A 122 7.39 7.74 -17.83
C GLY A 122 8.85 7.50 -18.23
N ILE A 123 9.26 6.23 -18.34
CA ILE A 123 10.59 5.85 -18.83
C ILE A 123 10.77 6.27 -20.29
N ASP A 124 9.78 5.97 -21.13
CA ASP A 124 9.82 6.29 -22.57
C ASP A 124 9.84 7.82 -22.82
N SER A 125 9.47 8.63 -21.81
CA SER A 125 9.42 10.09 -21.90
C SER A 125 10.74 10.80 -21.58
N THR A 126 11.79 10.06 -21.23
CA THR A 126 13.10 10.64 -20.87
C THR A 126 14.27 9.96 -21.57
N ASP A 127 15.33 10.72 -21.80
CA ASP A 127 16.61 10.27 -22.38
C ASP A 127 17.69 10.06 -21.31
N ARG A 128 17.31 10.08 -20.01
CA ARG A 128 18.21 9.98 -18.87
C ARG A 128 18.01 8.67 -18.12
N ASP A 129 19.00 8.29 -17.31
CA ASP A 129 18.86 7.18 -16.37
C ASP A 129 17.72 7.44 -15.38
N VAL A 130 16.87 6.43 -15.19
CA VAL A 130 15.68 6.50 -14.33
C VAL A 130 15.87 5.60 -13.11
N VAL A 131 15.57 6.14 -11.94
CA VAL A 131 15.35 5.35 -10.72
C VAL A 131 13.85 5.25 -10.50
N MET A 132 13.34 4.03 -10.37
CA MET A 132 11.93 3.79 -10.12
C MET A 132 11.73 3.16 -8.74
N ILE A 133 10.63 3.55 -8.09
CA ILE A 133 10.14 2.89 -6.87
C ILE A 133 8.75 2.35 -7.20
N TRP A 134 8.54 1.05 -7.01
CA TRP A 134 7.24 0.42 -7.20
C TRP A 134 6.92 -0.58 -6.08
N GLY A 135 5.63 -0.81 -5.85
CA GLY A 135 5.18 -1.83 -4.91
C GLY A 135 5.42 -3.25 -5.45
N ALA A 136 5.66 -4.21 -4.56
CA ALA A 136 5.99 -5.60 -4.94
C ALA A 136 4.97 -6.27 -5.89
N VAL A 137 3.71 -5.82 -5.87
CA VAL A 137 2.67 -6.28 -6.80
C VAL A 137 2.96 -5.97 -8.27
N HIS A 138 3.66 -4.87 -8.55
CA HIS A 138 3.96 -4.39 -9.90
C HIS A 138 5.24 -5.01 -10.49
N VAL A 139 6.05 -5.68 -9.66
CA VAL A 139 7.40 -6.16 -10.05
C VAL A 139 7.38 -6.92 -11.36
N ARG A 140 6.43 -7.86 -11.53
CA ARG A 140 6.39 -8.71 -12.73
C ARG A 140 6.03 -7.93 -14.00
N GLY A 141 5.06 -7.03 -13.93
CA GLY A 141 4.61 -6.26 -15.10
C GLY A 141 5.65 -5.23 -15.53
N ILE A 142 6.25 -4.54 -14.55
CA ILE A 142 7.36 -3.61 -14.78
C ILE A 142 8.59 -4.34 -15.32
N ASP A 143 9.02 -5.45 -14.72
CA ASP A 143 10.17 -6.25 -15.19
C ASP A 143 9.98 -6.69 -16.64
N THR A 144 8.82 -7.27 -16.97
CA THR A 144 8.50 -7.66 -18.35
C THR A 144 8.54 -6.46 -19.30
N GLY A 145 8.00 -5.32 -18.87
CA GLY A 145 7.98 -4.08 -19.66
C GLY A 145 9.35 -3.45 -19.88
N LEU A 146 10.25 -3.54 -18.90
CA LEU A 146 11.64 -3.08 -18.96
C LEU A 146 12.46 -3.96 -19.90
N GLN A 147 12.37 -5.29 -19.78
CA GLN A 147 13.06 -6.23 -20.66
C GLN A 147 12.66 -6.03 -22.13
N ALA A 148 11.37 -5.82 -22.39
CA ALA A 148 10.86 -5.54 -23.74
C ALA A 148 11.42 -4.24 -24.35
N ARG A 149 11.87 -3.30 -23.52
CA ARG A 149 12.52 -2.04 -23.91
C ARG A 149 14.04 -2.15 -24.01
N GLY A 150 14.60 -3.34 -23.82
CA GLY A 150 16.04 -3.59 -23.88
C GLY A 150 16.79 -3.27 -22.59
N PHE A 151 16.10 -2.95 -21.49
CA PHE A 151 16.75 -2.79 -20.20
C PHE A 151 17.19 -4.15 -19.65
N THR A 152 18.39 -4.20 -19.10
CA THR A 152 18.93 -5.36 -18.39
C THR A 152 19.00 -5.05 -16.91
N HIS A 153 18.66 -6.03 -16.07
CA HIS A 153 18.85 -5.90 -14.63
C HIS A 153 20.33 -5.72 -14.32
N ILE A 154 20.68 -4.56 -13.79
CA ILE A 154 21.95 -4.36 -13.11
C ILE A 154 21.78 -5.02 -11.73
N ALA A 155 22.75 -5.87 -11.36
CA ALA A 155 22.63 -6.85 -10.30
C ALA A 155 22.04 -6.32 -8.96
N ASP A 156 21.33 -7.22 -8.28
CA ASP A 156 20.63 -7.12 -6.99
C ASP A 156 19.83 -5.84 -6.71
N PRO A 157 18.48 -5.86 -6.85
CA PRO A 157 17.66 -4.73 -6.47
C PRO A 157 17.85 -4.38 -4.99
N GLU A 158 18.03 -3.09 -4.69
CA GLU A 158 18.09 -2.61 -3.32
C GLU A 158 16.68 -2.64 -2.72
N TRP A 159 16.47 -3.51 -1.73
CA TRP A 159 15.20 -3.58 -1.00
C TRP A 159 15.22 -2.61 0.18
N ARG A 160 14.35 -1.60 0.15
CA ARG A 160 14.11 -0.72 1.30
C ARG A 160 12.91 -1.17 2.10
N THR A 161 13.11 -1.34 3.40
CA THR A 161 12.02 -1.67 4.33
C THR A 161 11.29 -0.38 4.71
N VAL A 162 10.07 -0.22 4.22
CA VAL A 162 9.21 0.95 4.53
C VAL A 162 8.43 0.80 5.83
N ALA A 163 8.36 -0.42 6.38
CA ALA A 163 7.68 -0.70 7.64
C ALA A 163 8.22 -1.98 8.30
N VAL A 164 8.42 -1.94 9.62
CA VAL A 164 8.76 -3.13 10.43
C VAL A 164 7.51 -3.62 11.15
N LEU A 165 7.15 -4.87 10.93
CA LEU A 165 6.05 -5.50 11.64
C LEU A 165 6.51 -6.04 13.01
N PRO A 166 5.87 -5.66 14.13
CA PRO A 166 6.15 -6.32 15.40
C PRO A 166 5.91 -7.83 15.27
N THR A 167 6.69 -8.63 16.00
CA THR A 167 6.46 -10.08 16.07
C THR A 167 5.06 -10.36 16.65
N ILE A 168 4.47 -11.52 16.33
CA ILE A 168 3.18 -11.92 16.91
C ILE A 168 3.30 -11.93 18.45
N SER A 169 4.41 -12.42 18.99
CA SER A 169 4.69 -12.42 20.43
C SER A 169 4.72 -11.01 21.02
N THR A 170 5.39 -10.06 20.36
CA THR A 170 5.44 -8.65 20.79
C THR A 170 4.05 -8.00 20.72
N ALA A 171 3.28 -8.26 19.66
CA ALA A 171 1.92 -7.74 19.53
C ALA A 171 0.97 -8.34 20.58
N LEU A 172 1.07 -9.64 20.85
CA LEU A 172 0.31 -10.34 21.88
C LEU A 172 0.65 -9.82 23.29
N TRP A 173 1.94 -9.63 23.58
CA TRP A 173 2.38 -9.07 24.84
C TRP A 173 1.87 -7.65 25.06
N ARG A 174 1.87 -6.80 24.03
CA ARG A 174 1.29 -5.45 24.07
C ARG A 174 -0.21 -5.49 24.38
N LEU A 175 -0.93 -6.46 23.82
CA LEU A 175 -2.36 -6.65 24.09
C LEU A 175 -2.62 -7.10 25.54
N ILE A 176 -1.82 -8.04 26.05
CA ILE A 176 -1.94 -8.53 27.43
C ILE A 176 -1.63 -7.40 28.43
N ARG A 177 -0.51 -6.68 28.24
CA ARG A 177 -0.10 -5.59 29.15
C ARG A 177 -1.03 -4.39 29.17
N ARG A 178 -1.71 -4.11 28.06
CA ARG A 178 -2.69 -3.02 27.92
C ARG A 178 -4.13 -3.50 28.20
N GLY A 179 -4.29 -4.75 28.63
CA GLY A 179 -5.55 -5.38 29.00
C GLY A 179 -5.82 -5.41 30.50
N THR A 180 -4.88 -4.96 31.33
CA THR A 180 -5.08 -4.78 32.77
C THR A 180 -5.69 -3.39 33.00
N PRO A 181 -6.79 -3.27 33.75
CA PRO A 181 -7.43 -1.99 34.06
C PRO A 181 -6.49 -1.01 34.77
#